data_AF-A0AA39TYC8-F1
#
_entry.id   AF-A0AA39TYC8-F1
#
_cell.length_a   1.000
_cell.length_b   1.000
_cell.length_c   1.000
_cell.angle_alpha   90.00
_cell.angle_beta   90.00
_cell.angle_gamma   90.00
#
_symmetry.space_group_name_H-M   'P 1'
#
loop_
_entity.id
_entity.type
_entity.pdbx_description
1 polymer ?
#
loop_
_entity_poly.entity_id
_entity_poly.type
_entity_poly.pdbx_seq_one_letter_code
_entity_poly.pdbx_strand_id
1 'polypeptide(L)'
;MYNDVDMVWLKDPFPYMKGNHDVYFSDDWTAVKPLDHSHDLGKGQPNICSCMIYMRPTSGGKLVMKKWIDELHAETMKTNDQPGFNRALMKTAGQVDLYLLPQAAFPTGGLYFENKTWVEETKGMHAIIHNNYIIGYKEKLKRFHDFGLWLVDDHAKESPLGRL
;
A
#
# COMPACT_ATOMS: atom_id res chain seq x y z
N MET A 1 5.12 -1.13 -11.19
CA MET A 1 4.82 -1.16 -9.75
C MET A 1 5.54 0.01 -9.12
N TYR A 2 4.85 0.76 -8.27
CA TYR A 2 5.39 1.84 -7.44
C TYR A 2 5.26 1.41 -5.98
N ASN A 3 6.26 1.70 -5.15
CA ASN A 3 6.14 1.55 -3.71
C ASN A 3 6.96 2.59 -2.93
N ASP A 4 6.54 2.87 -1.70
CA ASP A 4 7.27 3.71 -0.74
C ASP A 4 8.51 2.97 -0.19
N VAL A 5 9.48 3.74 0.30
CA VAL A 5 10.78 3.24 0.76
C VAL A 5 10.74 2.58 2.14
N ASP A 6 9.69 2.81 2.90
CA ASP A 6 9.48 2.28 4.26
C ASP A 6 8.47 1.13 4.26
N MET A 7 8.60 0.23 3.29
CA MET A 7 7.86 -1.02 3.22
C MET A 7 8.81 -2.21 3.32
N VAL A 8 8.38 -3.30 3.93
CA VAL A 8 9.13 -4.56 3.94
C VAL A 8 8.41 -5.59 3.08
N TRP A 9 9.17 -6.29 2.23
CA TRP A 9 8.66 -7.31 1.33
C TRP A 9 9.04 -8.69 1.88
N LEU A 10 8.04 -9.47 2.27
CA LEU A 10 8.21 -10.80 2.86
C LEU A 10 7.97 -11.92 1.85
N LYS A 11 7.21 -11.65 0.78
CA LYS A 11 6.84 -12.63 -0.25
C LYS A 11 6.69 -11.95 -1.61
N ASP A 12 6.65 -12.76 -2.66
CA ASP A 12 6.23 -12.32 -3.99
C ASP A 12 4.79 -11.75 -3.93
N PRO A 13 4.58 -10.46 -4.27
CA PRO A 13 3.24 -9.87 -4.28
C PRO A 13 2.45 -10.15 -5.56
N PHE A 14 3.08 -10.58 -6.65
CA PHE A 14 2.42 -10.75 -7.94
C PHE A 14 1.30 -11.80 -7.97
N PRO A 15 1.34 -12.91 -7.19
CA PRO A 15 0.22 -13.84 -7.07
C PRO A 15 -1.10 -13.21 -6.56
N TYR A 16 -1.04 -12.05 -5.91
CA TYR A 16 -2.22 -11.32 -5.45
C TYR A 16 -2.81 -10.37 -6.51
N MET A 17 -2.04 -10.06 -7.56
CA MET A 17 -2.47 -9.23 -8.69
C MET A 17 -3.31 -10.06 -9.67
N LYS A 18 -4.41 -10.64 -9.18
CA LYS A 18 -5.28 -11.54 -9.94
C LYS A 18 -6.02 -10.81 -11.05
N GLY A 19 -6.39 -11.51 -12.11
CA GLY A 19 -7.15 -10.92 -13.21
C GLY A 19 -6.35 -9.94 -14.06
N ASN A 20 -7.07 -9.03 -14.73
CA ASN A 20 -6.51 -8.08 -15.68
C ASN A 20 -7.05 -6.66 -15.42
N HIS A 21 -7.10 -6.26 -14.14
CA HIS A 21 -7.59 -4.95 -13.74
C HIS A 21 -6.64 -3.84 -14.18
N ASP A 22 -7.10 -2.59 -14.22
CA ASP A 22 -6.27 -1.46 -14.62
C ASP A 22 -5.31 -1.05 -13.50
N VAL A 23 -5.80 -1.04 -12.25
CA VAL A 23 -5.06 -0.55 -11.08
C VAL A 23 -5.32 -1.42 -9.86
N TYR A 24 -4.25 -1.78 -9.16
CA TYR A 24 -4.27 -2.50 -7.90
C TYR A 24 -3.64 -1.64 -6.79
N PHE A 25 -4.27 -1.61 -5.62
CA PHE A 25 -3.85 -0.77 -4.50
C PHE A 25 -4.28 -1.37 -3.15
N SER A 26 -3.67 -0.93 -2.05
CA SER A 26 -4.00 -1.37 -0.70
C SER A 26 -4.90 -0.38 0.04
N ASP A 27 -5.73 -0.88 0.96
CA ASP A 27 -6.49 -0.02 1.87
C ASP A 27 -5.55 0.68 2.86
N ASP A 28 -5.88 1.90 3.27
CA ASP A 28 -5.23 2.61 4.37
C ASP A 28 -6.06 2.58 5.68
N TRP A 29 -7.28 2.02 5.67
CA TRP A 29 -8.09 1.82 6.89
C TRP A 29 -7.46 0.77 7.83
N THR A 30 -7.57 1.02 9.13
CA THR A 30 -7.22 0.06 10.20
C THR A 30 -8.37 -0.85 10.60
N ALA A 31 -9.59 -0.58 10.12
CA ALA A 31 -10.72 -1.47 10.30
C ALA A 31 -10.47 -2.77 9.52
N VAL A 32 -10.57 -3.90 10.22
CA VAL A 32 -10.36 -5.24 9.65
C VAL A 32 -11.48 -5.56 8.65
N LYS A 33 -11.08 -5.91 7.43
CA LYS A 33 -11.99 -6.50 6.44
C LYS A 33 -11.97 -8.03 6.53
N PRO A 34 -13.11 -8.70 6.23
CA PRO A 34 -13.14 -10.15 6.02
C PRO A 34 -12.13 -10.58 4.96
N LEU A 35 -11.57 -11.80 5.07
CA LEU A 35 -10.58 -12.30 4.10
C LEU A 35 -11.15 -12.44 2.67
N ASP A 36 -12.46 -12.58 2.55
CA ASP A 36 -13.24 -12.70 1.32
C ASP A 36 -13.95 -11.39 0.93
N HIS A 37 -13.45 -10.23 1.40
CA HIS A 37 -14.02 -8.93 1.06
C HIS A 37 -14.05 -8.68 -0.45
N SER A 38 -15.01 -7.85 -0.90
CA SER A 38 -15.02 -7.36 -2.29
C SER A 38 -13.74 -6.59 -2.62
N HIS A 39 -13.23 -6.75 -3.84
CA HIS A 39 -12.11 -5.99 -4.38
C HIS A 39 -12.51 -4.61 -4.92
N ASP A 40 -13.79 -4.24 -4.86
CA ASP A 40 -14.27 -2.92 -5.26
C ASP A 40 -13.97 -1.85 -4.19
N LEU A 41 -14.00 -0.57 -4.58
CA LEU A 41 -13.85 0.57 -3.66
C LEU A 41 -15.01 0.76 -2.65
N GLY A 42 -16.05 -0.08 -2.70
CA GLY A 42 -17.24 0.04 -1.85
C GLY A 42 -18.05 1.31 -2.09
N LYS A 43 -19.09 1.53 -1.28
CA LYS A 43 -19.89 2.77 -1.29
C LYS A 43 -19.38 3.71 -0.19
N GLY A 44 -18.58 4.70 -0.54
CA GLY A 44 -18.04 5.67 0.41
C GLY A 44 -16.84 6.42 -0.15
N GLN A 45 -16.28 7.34 0.66
CA GLN A 45 -15.00 7.95 0.31
C GLN A 45 -13.89 6.91 0.56
N PRO A 46 -13.12 6.56 -0.47
CA PRO A 46 -12.04 5.61 -0.31
C PRO A 46 -10.93 6.22 0.55
N ASN A 47 -10.25 5.38 1.33
CA ASN A 47 -9.01 5.72 2.00
C ASN A 47 -7.94 4.73 1.55
N ILE A 48 -7.49 4.90 0.31
CA ILE A 48 -6.48 4.03 -0.31
C ILE A 48 -5.09 4.54 0.00
N CYS A 49 -4.19 3.63 0.33
CA CYS A 49 -2.77 3.93 0.49
C CYS A 49 -2.16 4.16 -0.89
N SER A 50 -1.47 5.29 -1.08
CA SER A 50 -0.66 5.52 -2.29
C SER A 50 0.69 4.81 -2.24
N CYS A 51 1.04 4.21 -1.10
CA CYS A 51 2.33 3.62 -0.80
C CYS A 51 2.70 2.38 -1.62
N MET A 52 1.72 1.65 -2.17
CA MET A 52 1.99 0.61 -3.15
C MET A 52 0.88 0.60 -4.18
N ILE A 53 1.28 0.78 -5.44
CA ILE A 53 0.35 0.81 -6.56
C ILE A 53 0.92 -0.02 -7.70
N TYR A 54 0.13 -0.98 -8.18
CA TYR A 54 0.40 -1.68 -9.43
C TYR A 54 -0.59 -1.20 -10.50
N MET A 55 -0.12 -0.33 -11.38
CA MET A 55 -0.87 0.12 -12.56
C MET A 55 -0.41 -0.65 -13.79
N ARG A 56 -1.37 -1.18 -14.54
CA ARG A 56 -1.12 -1.75 -15.87
C ARG A 56 -1.16 -0.62 -16.93
N PRO A 57 -0.40 -0.71 -18.03
CA PRO A 57 -0.31 0.34 -19.05
C PRO A 57 -1.54 0.39 -19.98
N THR A 58 -2.73 0.16 -19.44
CA THR A 58 -4.03 0.18 -20.12
C THR A 58 -4.56 1.62 -20.27
N SER A 59 -5.66 1.78 -21.00
CA SER A 59 -6.35 3.07 -21.09
C SER A 59 -6.86 3.55 -19.72
N GLY A 60 -7.38 2.64 -18.88
CA GLY A 60 -7.84 2.96 -17.53
C GLY A 60 -6.70 3.33 -16.59
N GLY A 61 -5.59 2.58 -16.58
CA GLY A 61 -4.42 2.90 -15.76
C GLY A 61 -3.81 4.26 -16.13
N LYS A 62 -3.74 4.57 -17.43
CA LYS A 62 -3.31 5.89 -17.93
C LYS A 62 -4.29 6.99 -17.54
N LEU A 63 -5.60 6.72 -17.52
CA LEU A 63 -6.62 7.69 -17.11
C LEU A 63 -6.46 8.06 -15.62
N VAL A 64 -6.27 7.06 -14.73
CA VAL A 64 -6.01 7.30 -13.31
C VAL A 64 -4.73 8.12 -13.13
N MET A 65 -3.64 7.75 -13.79
CA MET A 65 -2.37 8.50 -13.70
C MET A 65 -2.52 9.96 -14.12
N LYS A 66 -3.19 10.22 -15.26
CA LYS A 66 -3.46 11.61 -15.71
C LYS A 66 -4.28 12.38 -14.70
N LYS A 67 -5.34 11.77 -14.15
CA LYS A 67 -6.18 12.43 -13.14
C LYS A 67 -5.42 12.67 -11.86
N TRP A 68 -4.55 11.77 -11.44
CA TRP A 68 -3.70 11.98 -10.28
C TRP A 68 -2.74 13.17 -10.48
N ILE A 69 -2.12 13.29 -11.66
CA ILE A 69 -1.31 14.46 -12.03
C ILE A 69 -2.15 15.75 -11.98
N ASP A 70 -3.36 15.74 -12.55
CA ASP A 70 -4.28 16.89 -12.48
C ASP A 70 -4.56 17.29 -11.01
N GLU A 71 -4.81 16.31 -10.12
CA GLU A 71 -5.07 16.55 -8.69
C GLU A 71 -3.86 17.09 -7.92
N LEU A 72 -2.64 16.73 -8.32
CA LEU A 72 -1.40 17.20 -7.72
C LEU A 72 -1.04 18.63 -8.17
N HIS A 73 -1.37 18.98 -9.42
CA HIS A 73 -1.12 20.32 -9.97
C HIS A 73 -2.20 21.35 -9.64
N ALA A 74 -3.34 20.95 -9.08
CA ALA A 74 -4.38 21.88 -8.67
C ALA A 74 -3.83 22.83 -7.58
N GLU A 75 -3.43 24.05 -8.00
CA GLU A 75 -2.71 25.07 -7.22
C GLU A 75 -3.37 25.45 -5.89
N THR A 76 -4.66 25.19 -5.74
CA THR A 76 -5.45 25.52 -4.54
C THR A 76 -5.21 24.56 -3.37
N MET A 77 -4.57 23.42 -3.58
CA MET A 77 -4.29 22.45 -2.53
C MET A 77 -2.84 22.00 -2.63
N LYS A 78 -1.99 22.39 -1.66
CA LYS A 78 -0.70 21.71 -1.37
C LYS A 78 -1.01 20.28 -0.92
N THR A 79 -1.41 19.44 -1.88
CA THR A 79 -1.89 18.10 -1.60
C THR A 79 -0.71 17.16 -1.63
N ASN A 80 -0.59 16.33 -0.60
CA ASN A 80 0.25 15.15 -0.68
C ASN A 80 -0.27 14.17 -1.74
N ASP A 81 0.55 13.19 -2.06
CA ASP A 81 0.29 12.15 -3.04
C ASP A 81 -0.98 11.34 -2.71
N GLN A 82 -1.19 10.90 -1.46
CA GLN A 82 -2.32 10.04 -1.07
C GLN A 82 -3.70 10.71 -1.24
N PRO A 83 -3.97 11.93 -0.72
CA PRO A 83 -5.29 12.53 -0.93
C PRO A 83 -5.55 12.87 -2.39
N GLY A 84 -4.51 13.24 -3.16
CA GLY A 84 -4.62 13.45 -4.61
C GLY A 84 -5.00 12.14 -5.33
N PHE A 85 -4.38 11.03 -4.93
CA PHE A 85 -4.67 9.71 -5.50
C PHE A 85 -6.12 9.29 -5.24
N ASN A 86 -6.59 9.43 -4.00
CA ASN A 86 -7.97 9.09 -3.63
C ASN A 86 -9.00 9.94 -4.41
N ARG A 87 -8.72 11.23 -4.63
CA ARG A 87 -9.58 12.07 -5.48
C ARG A 87 -9.56 11.63 -6.95
N ALA A 88 -8.40 11.24 -7.47
CA ALA A 88 -8.29 10.71 -8.82
C ALA A 88 -9.13 9.43 -8.99
N LEU A 89 -9.02 8.47 -8.05
CA LEU A 89 -9.82 7.25 -8.04
C LEU A 89 -11.33 7.55 -8.05
N MET A 90 -11.78 8.51 -7.24
CA MET A 90 -13.18 8.94 -7.19
C MET A 90 -13.64 9.55 -8.52
N LYS A 91 -12.81 10.39 -9.15
CA LYS A 91 -13.14 11.01 -10.45
C LYS A 91 -13.15 10.02 -11.61
N THR A 92 -12.51 8.86 -11.44
CA THR A 92 -12.48 7.78 -12.43
C THR A 92 -13.38 6.60 -12.06
N ALA A 93 -14.15 6.70 -10.98
CA ALA A 93 -15.04 5.63 -10.54
C ALA A 93 -16.05 5.27 -11.65
N GLY A 94 -16.22 3.97 -11.90
CA GLY A 94 -17.08 3.45 -12.96
C GLY A 94 -16.52 3.56 -14.40
N GLN A 95 -15.34 4.16 -14.58
CA GLN A 95 -14.63 4.22 -15.87
C GLN A 95 -13.39 3.34 -15.93
N VAL A 96 -12.88 2.94 -14.76
CA VAL A 96 -11.63 2.21 -14.60
C VAL A 96 -11.90 0.95 -13.80
N ASP A 97 -11.26 -0.14 -14.19
CA ASP A 97 -11.32 -1.41 -13.48
C ASP A 97 -10.29 -1.42 -12.34
N LEU A 98 -10.77 -1.41 -11.10
CA LEU A 98 -9.97 -1.23 -9.91
C LEU A 98 -9.96 -2.51 -9.08
N TYR A 99 -8.85 -2.75 -8.36
CA TYR A 99 -8.71 -3.94 -7.53
C TYR A 99 -8.07 -3.61 -6.17
N LEU A 100 -8.88 -3.68 -5.11
CA LEU A 100 -8.44 -3.53 -3.74
C LEU A 100 -7.75 -4.80 -3.26
N LEU A 101 -6.48 -4.68 -2.92
CA LEU A 101 -5.67 -5.79 -2.41
C LEU A 101 -6.06 -6.16 -0.97
N PRO A 102 -5.94 -7.45 -0.60
CA PRO A 102 -6.34 -7.91 0.73
C PRO A 102 -5.43 -7.38 1.83
N GLN A 103 -6.03 -6.82 2.89
CA GLN A 103 -5.30 -6.32 4.06
C GLN A 103 -4.40 -7.38 4.69
N ALA A 104 -4.81 -8.66 4.69
CA ALA A 104 -4.00 -9.77 5.22
C ALA A 104 -2.67 -9.97 4.48
N ALA A 105 -2.58 -9.55 3.22
CA ALA A 105 -1.34 -9.61 2.45
C ALA A 105 -0.63 -8.25 2.39
N PHE A 106 -1.38 -7.15 2.43
CA PHE A 106 -0.86 -5.78 2.30
C PHE A 106 -1.35 -4.87 3.45
N PRO A 107 -0.98 -5.16 4.71
CA PRO A 107 -1.47 -4.36 5.83
C PRO A 107 -0.79 -2.99 5.90
N THR A 108 -1.56 -2.02 6.39
CA THR A 108 -1.01 -0.75 6.88
C THR A 108 -0.26 -0.96 8.17
N GLY A 109 0.61 -0.02 8.51
CA GLY A 109 1.29 0.00 9.80
C GLY A 109 0.30 0.16 10.95
N GLY A 110 -0.75 0.97 10.77
CA GLY A 110 -1.80 1.14 11.79
C GLY A 110 -2.56 -0.14 12.09
N LEU A 111 -2.70 -1.05 11.13
CA LEU A 111 -3.32 -2.36 11.35
C LEU A 111 -2.31 -3.37 11.92
N TYR A 112 -1.15 -3.53 11.26
CA TYR A 112 -0.16 -4.55 11.60
C TYR A 112 0.48 -4.31 12.98
N PHE A 113 0.90 -3.08 13.28
CA PHE A 113 1.67 -2.84 14.51
C PHE A 113 0.79 -2.68 15.76
N GLU A 114 -0.50 -2.35 15.60
CA GLU A 114 -1.40 -2.06 16.73
C GLU A 114 -2.37 -3.21 17.04
N ASN A 115 -2.76 -4.05 16.05
CA ASN A 115 -3.72 -5.13 16.25
C ASN A 115 -3.06 -6.52 16.35
N LYS A 116 -2.62 -6.85 17.57
CA LYS A 116 -1.92 -8.11 17.86
C LYS A 116 -2.73 -9.36 17.53
N THR A 117 -4.04 -9.36 17.85
CA THR A 117 -4.92 -10.51 17.58
C THR A 117 -4.99 -10.78 16.09
N TRP A 118 -5.27 -9.74 15.31
CA TRP A 118 -5.38 -9.87 13.85
C TRP A 118 -4.06 -10.35 13.23
N VAL A 119 -2.91 -9.82 13.65
CA VAL A 119 -1.60 -10.25 13.13
C VAL A 119 -1.30 -11.71 13.41
N GLU A 120 -1.67 -12.23 14.58
CA GLU A 120 -1.50 -13.66 14.87
C GLU A 120 -2.48 -14.51 14.05
N GLU A 121 -3.72 -14.06 13.83
CA GLU A 121 -4.70 -14.75 12.98
C GLU A 121 -4.30 -14.77 11.50
N THR A 122 -3.65 -13.72 10.99
CA THR A 122 -3.17 -13.61 9.61
C THR A 122 -1.69 -13.95 9.46
N LYS A 123 -1.10 -14.59 10.47
CA LYS A 123 0.31 -14.95 10.48
C LYS A 123 0.68 -15.78 9.26
N GLY A 124 1.76 -15.37 8.60
CA GLY A 124 2.21 -16.01 7.38
C GLY A 124 1.37 -15.68 6.15
N MET A 125 0.43 -14.74 6.19
CA MET A 125 -0.29 -14.26 4.99
C MET A 125 0.34 -12.98 4.39
N HIS A 126 1.07 -12.21 5.21
CA HIS A 126 1.64 -10.92 4.83
C HIS A 126 2.66 -11.06 3.69
N ALA A 127 2.49 -10.26 2.63
CA ALA A 127 3.39 -10.17 1.49
C ALA A 127 4.22 -8.89 1.52
N ILE A 128 3.58 -7.74 1.77
CA ILE A 128 4.26 -6.45 1.96
C ILE A 128 3.63 -5.72 3.14
N ILE A 129 4.44 -5.28 4.10
CA ILE A 129 3.97 -4.51 5.26
C ILE A 129 4.44 -3.06 5.13
N HIS A 130 3.52 -2.12 5.29
CA HIS A 130 3.84 -0.68 5.26
C HIS A 130 4.15 -0.14 6.66
N ASN A 131 5.18 0.69 6.78
CA ASN A 131 5.57 1.37 8.01
C ASN A 131 4.94 2.77 8.15
N ASN A 132 3.70 2.97 7.69
CA ASN A 132 2.96 4.21 7.95
C ASN A 132 2.33 4.26 9.35
N TYR A 133 1.59 5.33 9.66
CA TYR A 133 1.08 5.66 11.00
C TYR A 133 2.17 5.97 12.05
N ILE A 134 3.41 6.20 11.63
CA ILE A 134 4.49 6.67 12.49
C ILE A 134 5.30 7.75 11.75
N ILE A 135 5.81 8.73 12.48
CA ILE A 135 6.56 9.86 11.94
C ILE A 135 8.00 9.78 12.42
N GLY A 136 8.94 10.07 11.52
CA GLY A 136 10.36 10.20 11.86
C GLY A 136 11.17 8.96 11.48
N TYR A 137 12.34 9.21 10.88
CA TYR A 137 13.25 8.17 10.41
C TYR A 137 13.68 7.19 11.52
N LYS A 138 14.08 7.73 12.69
CA LYS A 138 14.53 6.92 13.82
C LYS A 138 13.43 6.00 14.35
N GLU A 139 12.21 6.52 14.48
CA GLU A 139 11.07 5.75 14.97
C GLU A 139 10.64 4.66 13.97
N LYS A 140 10.68 4.97 12.67
CA LYS A 140 10.43 3.98 11.61
C LYS A 140 11.44 2.82 11.65
N LEU A 141 12.73 3.13 11.76
CA LEU A 141 13.77 2.12 11.92
C LEU A 141 13.54 1.30 13.19
N LYS A 142 13.37 1.97 14.33
CA LYS A 142 13.15 1.30 15.62
C LYS A 142 11.99 0.32 15.55
N ARG A 143 10.85 0.72 14.97
CA ARG A 143 9.68 -0.17 14.84
C ARG A 143 9.98 -1.39 13.98
N PHE A 144 10.73 -1.26 12.90
CA PHE A 144 11.16 -2.42 12.13
C PHE A 144 12.09 -3.36 12.92
N HIS A 145 13.05 -2.83 13.70
CA HIS A 145 13.88 -3.67 14.58
C HIS A 145 13.04 -4.37 15.66
N ASP A 146 12.18 -3.63 16.36
CA ASP A 146 11.36 -4.16 17.46
C ASP A 146 10.45 -5.33 17.02
N PHE A 147 9.99 -5.31 15.76
CA PHE A 147 9.13 -6.32 15.17
C PHE A 147 9.89 -7.36 14.33
N GLY A 148 11.23 -7.33 14.30
CA GLY A 148 12.04 -8.27 13.52
C GLY A 148 11.85 -8.14 12.00
N LEU A 149 11.49 -6.96 11.51
CA LEU A 149 11.28 -6.65 10.10
C LEU A 149 12.45 -5.86 9.48
N TRP A 150 13.48 -5.53 10.25
CA TRP A 150 14.70 -4.92 9.71
C TRP A 150 15.68 -6.00 9.23
N LEU A 151 15.44 -6.50 8.01
CA LEU A 151 16.18 -7.63 7.44
C LEU A 151 17.61 -7.27 6.98
N VAL A 152 17.93 -5.98 6.90
CA VAL A 152 19.24 -5.51 6.40
C VAL A 152 20.38 -6.00 7.28
N ASP A 153 20.18 -6.07 8.60
CA ASP A 153 21.23 -6.51 9.54
C ASP A 153 21.63 -7.98 9.29
N ASP A 154 20.66 -8.84 8.99
CA ASP A 154 20.86 -10.26 8.73
C ASP A 154 21.57 -10.51 7.40
N HIS A 155 21.25 -9.69 6.39
CA HIS A 155 21.79 -9.79 5.03
C HIS A 155 22.92 -8.79 4.74
N ALA A 156 23.48 -8.13 5.76
CA ALA A 156 24.48 -7.08 5.60
C ALA A 156 25.75 -7.55 4.85
N LYS A 157 26.05 -8.85 4.89
CA LYS A 157 27.19 -9.45 4.16
C LYS A 157 26.91 -9.70 2.67
N GLU A 158 25.63 -9.79 2.30
CA GLU A 158 25.17 -10.02 0.92
C GLU A 158 24.91 -8.69 0.20
N SER A 159 24.69 -7.61 0.97
CA SER A 159 24.50 -6.27 0.45
C SER A 159 25.76 -5.76 -0.27
N PRO A 160 25.64 -5.27 -1.52
CA PRO A 160 26.74 -4.58 -2.20
C PRO A 160 27.13 -3.26 -1.51
N LEU A 161 26.31 -2.78 -0.55
CA LEU A 161 26.59 -1.61 0.28
C LEU A 161 27.31 -1.95 1.59
N GLY A 162 27.47 -3.24 1.93
CA GLY A 162 28.06 -3.70 3.20
C GLY A 162 27.13 -3.50 4.41
N ARG A 163 27.73 -3.41 5.61
CA ARG A 163 27.03 -3.02 6.85
C ARG A 163 26.75 -1.52 6.81
N LEU A 164 25.47 -1.15 6.69
CA LEU A 164 24.98 0.22 6.81
C LEU A 164 24.89 0.65 8.28
#